data_AF-S6IFH0-F1
#
_entry.id   AF-S6IFH0-F1
#
_cell.length_a   1.000
_cell.length_b   1.000
_cell.length_c   1.000
_cell.angle_alpha   90.00
_cell.angle_beta   90.00
_cell.angle_gamma   90.00
#
_symmetry.space_group_name_H-M   'P 1'
#
loop_
_entity.id
_entity.type
_entity.pdbx_description
1 polymer ?
#
loop_
_entity_poly.entity_id
_entity_poly.type
_entity_poly.pdbx_seq_one_letter_code
_entity_poly.pdbx_strand_id
1 'polypeptide(L)' 'MQDARRQLEQTLAKHPENRDVRMALVAQLRDEGEVPKMKAVIEEFKAINPGDPLLQPNVGPGFEIVLLPCSPS' A
#
# COMPACT_ATOMS: atom_id res chain seq x y z
N MET A 1 -19.78 9.45 -9.69
CA MET A 1 -19.02 9.14 -8.47
C MET A 1 -17.56 9.03 -8.87
N GLN A 2 -16.64 9.73 -8.22
CA GLN A 2 -15.21 9.51 -8.49
C GLN A 2 -14.79 8.21 -7.79
N ASP A 3 -14.17 7.30 -8.53
CA ASP A 3 -13.65 6.04 -7.98
C ASP A 3 -12.66 6.34 -6.84
N ALA A 4 -12.87 5.73 -5.67
CA ALA A 4 -12.02 5.95 -4.49
C ALA A 4 -10.52 5.77 -4.81
N ARG A 5 -10.22 4.79 -5.67
CA ARG A 5 -8.90 4.57 -6.25
C ARG A 5 -8.30 5.81 -6.92
N ARG A 6 -9.06 6.48 -7.77
CA ARG A 6 -8.60 7.67 -8.51
C ARG A 6 -8.27 8.82 -7.56
N GLN A 7 -9.02 8.96 -6.46
CA GLN A 7 -8.76 9.99 -5.45
C GLN A 7 -7.47 9.69 -4.67
N LEU A 8 -7.22 8.42 -4.34
CA LEU A 8 -5.96 7.99 -3.71
C LEU A 8 -4.76 8.23 -4.63
N GLU A 9 -4.85 7.83 -5.90
CA GLU A 9 -3.78 8.06 -6.90
C GLU A 9 -3.48 9.56 -7.08
N GLN A 10 -4.51 10.41 -7.17
CA GLN A 10 -4.34 11.86 -7.28
C GLN A 10 -3.71 12.50 -6.04
N THR A 11 -4.05 11.98 -4.86
CA THR A 11 -3.48 12.47 -3.61
C THR A 11 -2.02 12.05 -3.49
N LEU A 12 -1.72 10.80 -3.82
CA LEU A 12 -0.36 10.26 -3.78
C LEU A 12 0.55 10.94 -4.81
N ALA A 13 0.03 11.34 -5.97
CA ALA A 13 0.79 12.11 -6.96
C ALA A 13 1.23 13.49 -6.43
N LYS A 14 0.49 14.08 -5.48
CA LYS A 14 0.83 15.37 -4.85
C LYS A 14 1.71 15.19 -3.61
N HIS A 15 1.53 14.08 -2.91
CA HIS A 15 2.20 13.76 -1.64
C HIS A 15 2.72 12.32 -1.69
N PRO A 16 3.79 12.04 -2.46
CA PRO A 16 4.29 10.69 -2.68
C PRO A 16 4.79 10.00 -1.40
N GLU A 17 5.16 10.78 -0.38
CA GLU A 17 5.58 10.34 0.95
C GLU A 17 4.42 10.03 1.90
N ASN A 18 3.17 10.35 1.53
CA ASN A 18 2.02 10.14 2.40
C ASN A 18 1.73 8.64 2.57
N ARG A 19 2.27 8.11 3.67
CA ARG A 19 2.19 6.71 4.07
C ARG A 19 0.75 6.19 4.11
N ASP A 20 -0.18 6.94 4.68
CA ASP A 20 -1.54 6.47 4.90
C ASP A 20 -2.31 6.35 3.58
N VAL A 21 -2.18 7.36 2.70
CA VAL A 21 -2.77 7.31 1.35
C VAL A 21 -2.17 6.17 0.54
N ARG A 22 -0.86 5.96 0.66
CA ARG A 22 -0.19 4.85 -0.01
C ARG A 22 -0.72 3.51 0.48
N MET A 23 -0.83 3.31 1.79
CA MET A 23 -1.36 2.07 2.37
C MET A 23 -2.83 1.83 2.01
N ALA A 24 -3.65 2.89 1.95
CA ALA A 24 -5.02 2.79 1.45
C ALA A 24 -5.07 2.35 -0.02
N LEU A 25 -4.16 2.84 -0.88
CA LEU A 25 -4.08 2.41 -2.27
C LEU A 25 -3.62 0.94 -2.38
N VAL A 26 -2.66 0.50 -1.56
CA VAL A 26 -2.23 -0.90 -1.53
C VAL A 26 -3.38 -1.82 -1.10
N ALA A 27 -4.17 -1.44 -0.10
CA ALA A 27 -5.36 -2.19 0.32
C ALA A 27 -6.41 -2.26 -0.81
N GLN A 28 -6.73 -1.13 -1.44
CA GLN A 28 -7.69 -1.07 -2.55
C GLN A 28 -7.26 -1.97 -3.72
N LEU A 29 -5.99 -1.90 -4.14
CA LEU A 29 -5.46 -2.70 -5.25
C LEU A 29 -5.48 -4.20 -4.95
N ARG A 30 -5.28 -4.57 -3.69
CA ARG A 30 -5.44 -5.97 -3.28
C ARG A 30 -6.89 -6.41 -3.38
N ASP A 31 -7.82 -5.64 -2.84
CA ASP A 31 -9.23 -6.01 -2.80
C ASP A 31 -9.80 -6.15 -4.23
N GLU A 32 -9.26 -5.37 -5.17
CA GLU A 32 -9.50 -5.48 -6.61
C GLU A 32 -8.78 -6.66 -7.31
N GLY A 33 -7.87 -7.35 -6.63
CA GLY A 33 -7.05 -8.44 -7.19
C GLY A 33 -5.89 -7.97 -8.08
N GLU A 34 -5.60 -6.67 -8.13
CA GLU A 34 -4.57 -6.02 -8.94
C GLU A 34 -3.16 -6.17 -8.31
N VAL A 35 -2.78 -7.41 -7.99
CA VAL A 35 -1.53 -7.77 -7.29
C VAL A 35 -0.26 -7.17 -7.94
N PRO A 36 -0.10 -7.11 -9.28
CA PRO A 36 1.07 -6.49 -9.89
C PRO A 36 1.20 -4.99 -9.57
N LYS A 37 0.08 -4.26 -9.61
CA LYS A 37 0.06 -2.83 -9.28
C LYS A 37 0.29 -2.59 -7.79
N MET A 38 -0.33 -3.43 -6.94
CA MET A 38 -0.09 -3.40 -5.50
C MET A 38 1.41 -3.51 -5.18
N LYS A 39 2.11 -4.47 -5.80
CA LYS A 39 3.56 -4.65 -5.62
C LYS A 39 4.36 -3.44 -6.08
N ALA A 40 4.00 -2.83 -7.22
CA ALA A 40 4.67 -1.62 -7.70
C ALA A 40 4.57 -0.46 -6.68
N VAL A 41 3.38 -0.23 -6.10
CA VAL A 41 3.18 0.81 -5.08
C VAL A 41 4.00 0.56 -3.81
N ILE A 42 4.19 -0.71 -3.42
CA ILE A 42 5.05 -1.10 -2.29
C ILE A 42 6.53 -0.86 -2.61
N GLU A 43 7.00 -1.22 -3.81
CA GLU A 43 8.40 -1.00 -4.19
C GLU A 43 8.74 0.49 -4.29
N GLU A 44 7.82 1.31 -4.83
CA GLU A 44 7.95 2.76 -4.77
C GLU A 44 7.99 3.28 -3.33
N PHE A 45 7.21 2.68 -2.42
CA PHE A 45 7.26 3.06 -1.01
C PHE A 45 8.65 2.83 -0.41
N LYS A 46 9.23 1.66 -0.68
CA LYS A 46 10.57 1.29 -0.23
C LYS A 46 11.65 2.22 -0.78
N ALA A 47 11.52 2.63 -2.03
CA ALA A 47 12.48 3.56 -2.64
C ALA A 47 12.49 4.92 -1.94
N ILE A 48 11.32 5.41 -1.50
CA ILE A 48 11.18 6.74 -0.89
C ILE A 48 11.44 6.70 0.62
N ASN A 49 10.98 5.66 1.31
CA ASN A 49 11.05 5.53 2.77
C ASN A 49 11.58 4.14 3.20
N PRO A 50 12.85 3.79 2.89
CA PRO A 50 13.40 2.46 3.15
C PRO A 50 13.44 2.09 4.65
N GLY A 51 13.42 3.07 5.55
CA GLY A 51 13.42 2.86 7.00
C GLY A 51 12.03 2.73 7.64
N ASP A 52 10.94 2.82 6.87
CA ASP A 52 9.58 2.76 7.43
C ASP A 52 9.35 1.42 8.15
N PRO A 53 8.88 1.41 9.41
CA PRO A 53 8.63 0.18 10.15
C PRO A 53 7.67 -0.81 9.46
N LEU A 54 6.74 -0.34 8.61
CA LEU A 54 5.86 -1.23 7.83
C LEU A 54 6.58 -1.97 6.70
N LEU A 55 7.70 -1.43 6.23
CA LEU A 55 8.49 -1.99 5.15
C LEU A 55 9.62 -2.88 5.65
N GLN A 56 9.88 -2.85 6.96
CA GLN A 56 10.85 -3.74 7.56
C GLN A 56 10.34 -5.18 7.44
N PRO A 57 11.16 -6.11 6.93
CA PRO A 57 10.79 -7.52 6.93
C PRO A 57 10.56 -7.90 8.40
N ASN A 58 9.33 -8.27 8.74
CA ASN A 58 9.06 -8.81 10.06
C ASN A 58 9.79 -10.17 10.10
N VAL A 59 10.97 -10.22 10.72
CA VAL A 59 11.91 -11.35 10.71
C VAL A 59 11.40 -12.61 11.46
N GLY A 60 10.09 -12.72 11.65
CA GLY A 60 9.44 -13.95 12.07
C GLY A 60 9.19 -14.90 10.88
N PRO A 61 9.15 -16.22 11.09
CA PRO A 61 8.95 -17.18 10.02
C PRO A 61 7.56 -17.02 9.39
N GLY A 62 7.50 -16.36 8.22
CA GLY A 62 6.37 -16.50 7.28
C GLY A 62 5.45 -15.29 7.06
N PHE A 63 5.83 -14.06 7.40
CA PHE A 63 4.97 -12.89 7.17
C PHE A 63 5.59 -11.94 6.12
N GLU A 64 5.57 -12.33 4.83
CA GLU A 64 5.65 -11.37 3.72
C GLU A 64 4.54 -10.35 3.96
N ILE A 65 4.87 -9.05 4.18
CA ILE A 65 3.95 -7.90 4.39
C ILE A 65 2.50 -8.33 4.16
N VAL A 66 1.91 -9.00 5.15
CA VAL A 66 0.53 -9.43 5.05
C VAL A 66 -0.15 -8.14 5.39
N LEU A 67 -0.54 -7.36 4.37
CA LEU A 67 -1.74 -6.59 4.61
C LEU A 67 -2.75 -7.65 5.09
N LEU A 68 -3.31 -7.48 6.27
CA LEU A 68 -4.40 -8.35 6.68
C LEU A 68 -5.63 -7.81 5.96
N PRO A 69 -6.51 -8.65 5.39
CA PRO A 69 -7.79 -8.15 4.93
C PRO A 69 -8.47 -7.47 6.12
N CYS A 70 -8.91 -6.23 5.94
CA CYS A 70 -9.77 -5.57 6.90
C CYS A 70 -11.02 -6.45 7.04
N SER A 71 -11.14 -7.18 8.15
CA SER A 71 -12.33 -7.99 8.40
C SER A 71 -13.47 -7.03 8.70
N PRO A 72 -14.58 -7.03 7.93
CA PRO A 72 -15.74 -6.23 8.29
C PRO A 72 -16.32 -6.78 9.60
N SER A 73 -16.49 -5.89 10.58
CA SER A 73 -17.26 -6.17 11.80
C SER A 73 -18.76 -6.12 11.52
#